data_AF-A0A645CKP9-F1
#
_entry.id   AF-A0A645CKP9-F1
#
_cell.length_a   1.000
_cell.length_b   1.000
_cell.length_c   1.000
_cell.angle_alpha   90.00
_cell.angle_beta   90.00
_cell.angle_gamma   90.00
#
_symmetry.space_group_name_H-M   'P 1'
#
loop_
_entity.id
_entity.type
_entity.pdbx_description
1 polymer ?
#
loop_
_entity_poly.entity_id
_entity_poly.type
_entity_poly.pdbx_seq_one_letter_code
_entity_poly.pdbx_strand_id
1 'polypeptide(L)' 'MTTAGSGVKGFTGFMGYAEDMSPLGNADAMDCANYCVAMFSDLTKKVTMQNLYNDGGFSNTGVSQKVVNLYEKE' A
#
# COMPACT_ATOMS: atom_id res chain seq x y z
N MET A 1 1.33 7.97 -10.10
CA MET A 1 2.62 8.50 -9.60
C MET A 1 2.45 9.98 -9.28
N THR A 2 2.86 10.44 -8.10
CA THR A 2 2.78 11.87 -7.73
C THR A 2 3.99 12.65 -8.25
N THR A 3 3.86 13.97 -8.37
CA THR A 3 4.99 14.85 -8.76
C THR A 3 6.16 14.70 -7.78
N ALA A 4 5.87 14.65 -6.48
CA ALA A 4 6.89 14.42 -5.46
C ALA A 4 7.60 13.06 -5.64
N GLY A 5 6.85 11.99 -5.92
CA GLY A 5 7.40 10.65 -6.14
C GLY A 5 8.28 10.54 -7.38
N SER A 6 7.99 11.33 -8.43
CA SER A 6 8.79 11.36 -9.66
C SER A 6 10.21 11.90 -9.46
N GLY A 7 10.43 12.71 -8.42
CA GLY A 7 11.74 13.29 -8.10
C GLY A 7 12.67 12.34 -7.34
N VAL A 8 12.18 11.19 -6.89
CA VAL A 8 12.95 10.25 -6.06
C VAL A 8 13.56 9.16 -6.93
N LYS A 9 14.89 9.13 -7.02
CA LYS A 9 15.61 8.10 -7.78
C LYS A 9 15.32 6.70 -7.21
N GLY A 10 14.96 5.76 -8.07
CA GLY A 10 14.66 4.37 -7.69
C GLY A 10 13.26 4.16 -7.10
N PHE A 11 12.42 5.19 -7.04
CA PHE A 11 11.06 5.10 -6.49
C PHE A 11 10.19 4.04 -7.15
N THR A 12 10.31 3.87 -8.47
CA THR A 12 9.61 2.82 -9.22
C THR A 12 9.98 1.41 -8.74
N GLY A 13 11.23 1.19 -8.31
CA GLY A 13 11.66 -0.09 -7.74
C GLY A 13 11.02 -0.38 -6.39
N PHE A 14 10.91 0.64 -5.53
CA PHE A 14 10.20 0.51 -4.25
C PHE A 14 8.71 0.25 -4.44
N MET A 15 8.08 0.89 -5.44
CA MET A 15 6.69 0.61 -5.79
C MET A 15 6.49 -0.84 -6.26
N GLY A 16 7.41 -1.38 -7.07
CA GLY A 16 7.38 -2.78 -7.49
C GLY A 16 7.53 -3.76 -6.32
N TYR A 17 8.46 -3.48 -5.39
CA TYR A 17 8.60 -4.28 -4.18
C TYR A 17 7.33 -4.23 -3.31
N ALA A 18 6.74 -3.05 -3.14
CA ALA A 18 5.48 -2.90 -2.40
C ALA A 18 4.33 -3.65 -3.07
N GLU A 19 4.25 -3.62 -4.40
CA GLU A 19 3.27 -4.40 -5.17
C GLU A 19 3.41 -5.90 -4.89
N ASP A 20 4.64 -6.40 -4.88
CA ASP A 20 4.90 -7.82 -4.70
C ASP A 20 4.71 -8.30 -3.26
N MET A 21 4.93 -7.40 -2.30
CA MET A 21 4.72 -7.66 -0.88
C MET A 21 3.25 -7.62 -0.48
N SER A 22 2.43 -6.80 -1.13
CA SER A 22 1.02 -6.60 -0.78
C SER A 22 0.15 -7.72 -1.34
N PRO A 23 -0.56 -8.51 -0.52
CA PRO A 23 -1.45 -9.58 -1.01
C PRO A 23 -2.52 -9.10 -1.99
N LEU A 24 -2.96 -7.85 -1.87
CA LEU A 24 -3.96 -7.23 -2.75
C LEU A 24 -3.36 -6.26 -3.77
N GLY A 25 -2.03 -6.20 -3.90
CA GLY A 25 -1.33 -5.18 -4.70
C GLY A 25 -1.35 -3.80 -4.03
N ASN A 26 -0.71 -2.80 -4.66
CA ASN A 26 -0.72 -1.44 -4.13
C ASN A 26 -2.11 -0.82 -4.27
N ALA A 27 -2.58 -0.15 -3.20
CA ALA A 27 -3.78 0.68 -3.27
C ALA A 27 -3.54 1.89 -4.18
N ASP A 28 -4.45 2.13 -5.12
CA ASP A 28 -4.33 3.26 -6.04
C ASP A 28 -4.90 4.57 -5.46
N ALA A 29 -4.87 5.63 -6.27
CA ALA A 29 -5.38 6.93 -5.84
C ALA A 29 -6.91 6.92 -5.59
N MET A 30 -7.66 6.11 -6.34
CA MET A 30 -9.10 5.98 -6.20
C MET A 30 -9.45 5.15 -4.96
N ASP A 31 -8.70 4.09 -4.67
CA ASP A 31 -8.85 3.31 -3.44
C ASP A 31 -8.63 4.19 -2.21
N CYS A 32 -7.59 5.03 -2.24
CA CYS A 32 -7.34 6.00 -1.18
C CYS A 32 -8.49 7.02 -1.04
N ALA A 33 -9.04 7.51 -2.14
CA ALA A 33 -10.18 8.42 -2.12
C ALA A 33 -11.42 7.77 -1.50
N ASN A 34 -11.76 6.55 -1.90
CA ASN A 34 -12.89 5.80 -1.35
C ASN A 34 -12.69 5.51 0.15
N TYR A 35 -11.47 5.16 0.56
CA TYR A 35 -11.13 4.95 1.96
C TYR A 35 -11.34 6.22 2.79
N CYS A 36 -10.91 7.38 2.28
CA CYS A 36 -11.14 8.68 2.93
C CYS A 36 -12.63 9.02 3.04
N VAL A 37 -13.42 8.76 2.00
CA VAL A 37 -14.88 8.97 2.02
C VAL A 37 -15.53 8.12 3.12
N ALA A 38 -15.11 6.87 3.28
CA ALA A 38 -15.58 6.02 4.37
C ALA A 38 -15.22 6.62 5.74
N MET A 39 -14.00 7.17 5.91
CA MET A 39 -13.55 7.80 7.16
C MET A 39 -14.28 9.10 7.50
N PHE A 40 -14.78 9.83 6.50
CA PHE A 40 -15.60 11.03 6.71
C PHE A 40 -17.07 10.70 7.03
N SER A 41 -17.50 9.46 6.83
CA SER A 41 -18.89 9.06 7.09
C SER A 41 -19.19 8.90 8.59
N ASP A 42 -20.47 8.90 8.93
CA ASP A 42 -20.92 8.65 10.30
C ASP A 42 -20.57 7.23 10.81
N LEU A 43 -20.24 6.30 9.92
CA LEU A 43 -19.87 4.91 10.27
C LEU A 43 -18.58 4.86 11.10
N THR A 44 -17.71 5.86 10.97
CA THR A 44 -16.39 5.92 11.61
C THR A 44 -16.31 6.97 12.71
N LYS A 45 -17.45 7.49 13.22
CA LYS A 45 -17.51 8.57 14.23
C LYS A 45 -16.74 8.32 15.54
N LYS A 46 -16.39 7.07 15.83
CA LYS A 46 -15.62 6.67 17.02
C LYS A 46 -14.21 6.16 16.70
N VAL A 47 -13.82 6.16 15.44
CA VAL A 47 -12.45 5.82 15.02
C VAL A 47 -11.62 7.10 15.06
N THR A 48 -10.77 7.23 16.06
CA THR A 48 -9.91 8.40 16.27
C THR A 48 -8.54 7.99 16.79
N MET A 49 -7.53 8.84 16.60
CA MET A 49 -6.13 8.61 17.01
C MET A 49 -5.52 7.30 16.45
N GLN A 50 -6.01 6.83 15.30
CA GLN A 50 -5.53 5.62 14.64
C GLN A 50 -4.57 5.97 13.52
N ASN A 51 -3.51 5.17 13.35
CA ASN A 51 -2.77 5.09 12.10
C ASN A 51 -3.37 3.95 11.27
N LEU A 52 -4.08 4.31 10.20
CA LEU A 52 -4.86 3.36 9.41
C LEU A 52 -4.14 3.05 8.09
N TYR A 53 -3.78 1.78 7.91
CA TYR A 53 -3.11 1.31 6.70
C TYR A 53 -4.13 0.99 5.60
N ASN A 54 -4.01 1.65 4.46
CA ASN A 54 -4.68 1.32 3.20
C ASN A 54 -3.61 1.06 2.13
N ASP A 55 -3.03 -0.13 2.16
CA ASP A 55 -1.79 -0.48 1.46
C ASP A 55 -1.83 -1.90 0.88
N GLY A 56 -3.03 -2.46 0.68
CA GLY A 56 -3.19 -3.83 0.16
C GLY A 56 -2.63 -4.93 1.05
N GLY A 57 -2.34 -4.65 2.33
CA GLY A 57 -1.81 -5.60 3.31
C GLY A 57 -0.30 -5.55 3.46
N PHE A 58 0.39 -4.58 2.82
CA PHE A 58 1.84 -4.40 2.92
C PHE A 58 2.34 -4.36 4.37
N SER A 59 1.77 -3.50 5.21
CA SER A 59 2.26 -3.26 6.58
C SER A 59 2.14 -4.46 7.51
N ASN A 60 1.32 -5.46 7.16
CA ASN A 60 1.16 -6.70 7.93
C ASN A 60 1.78 -7.91 7.25
N THR A 61 2.43 -7.74 6.09
CA THR A 61 3.10 -8.83 5.39
C THR A 61 4.58 -8.83 5.74
N GLY A 62 5.05 -9.91 6.38
CA GLY A 62 6.47 -10.08 6.72
C GLY A 62 7.34 -10.30 5.48
N VAL A 63 7.08 -11.38 4.73
CA VAL A 63 7.63 -11.64 3.39
C VAL A 63 6.55 -12.36 2.58
N SER A 64 6.21 -11.85 1.39
CA SER A 64 5.24 -12.52 0.54
C SER A 64 5.87 -13.70 -0.20
N GLN A 65 5.06 -14.71 -0.54
CA GLN A 65 5.54 -15.83 -1.35
C GLN A 65 6.06 -15.38 -2.72
N LYS A 66 5.48 -14.32 -3.29
CA LYS A 66 5.93 -13.75 -4.57
C LYS A 66 7.37 -13.24 -4.46
N VAL A 67 7.70 -12.57 -3.36
CA VAL A 67 9.06 -12.11 -3.07
C VAL A 67 10.00 -13.29 -2.81
N VAL A 68 9.60 -14.28 -2.01
CA VAL A 68 10.41 -15.50 -1.79
C VAL A 68 10.78 -16.15 -3.12
N ASN A 69 9.80 -16.35 -4.01
CA ASN A 69 10.02 -16.98 -5.31
C ASN A 69 10.93 -16.17 -6.25
N LEU A 70 11.02 -14.85 -6.09
CA LEU A 70 11.96 -14.02 -6.85
C LEU A 70 13.41 -14.26 -6.43
N TYR A 71 13.64 -14.57 -5.15
CA TYR A 71 14.96 -14.84 -4.59
C TYR A 71 15.34 -16.32 -4.56
N GLU A 72 14.37 -17.23 -4.66
CA GLU A 72 14.58 -18.69 -4.77
C GLU A 72 14.84 -19.18 -6.20
N LYS A 73 14.62 -18.36 -7.22
CA LYS A 73 14.99 -18.71 -8.60
C LYS A 73 16.51 -18.71 -8.75
N GLU A 74 17.09 -19.91 -8.85
CA GLU A 74 18.43 -20.14 -9.41
C GLU A 74 18.54 -19.62 -10.86
#